data_AF-A0A523G2T3-F1
#
_entry.id   AF-A0A523G2T3-F1
#
_cell.length_a   1.000
_cell.length_b   1.000
_cell.length_c   1.000
_cell.angle_alpha   90.00
_cell.angle_beta   90.00
_cell.angle_gamma   90.00
#
_symmetry.space_group_name_H-M   'P 1'
#
loop_
_entity.id
_entity.type
_entity.pdbx_description
1 polymer ?
#
loop_
_entity_poly.entity_id
_entity_poly.type
_entity_poly.pdbx_seq_one_letter_code
_entity_poly.pdbx_strand_id
1 'polypeptide(L)' 'MKALPLNIGTIHFVAIGGIGMSGIAEILHNLGYQV' A
#
# COMPACT_ATOMS: atom_id res chain seq x y z
N MET A 1 -4.30 -18.34 3.02
CA MET A 1 -4.16 -16.89 2.79
C MET A 1 -3.08 -16.39 3.75
N LYS A 2 -1.91 -15.95 3.28
CA LYS A 2 -0.87 -15.43 4.18
C LYS A 2 -1.29 -14.00 4.58
N ALA A 3 -1.53 -13.79 5.87
CA ALA A 3 -1.73 -12.45 6.39
C ALA A 3 -0.43 -11.65 6.26
N LEU A 4 -0.56 -10.39 5.84
CA LEU A 4 0.54 -9.45 5.91
C LEU A 4 0.92 -9.26 7.39
N PRO A 5 2.21 -9.29 7.75
CA PRO A 5 2.63 -9.03 9.12
C PRO A 5 2.12 -7.66 9.57
N LEU A 6 1.62 -7.57 10.80
CA LEU A 6 1.04 -6.34 11.39
C LEU A 6 2.02 -5.15 11.41
N ASN A 7 3.32 -5.40 11.23
CA ASN A 7 4.37 -4.39 11.24
C ASN A 7 5.16 -4.47 9.92
N ILE A 8 4.66 -3.81 8.89
CA ILE A 8 5.19 -3.88 7.52
C ILE A 8 6.13 -2.73 7.16
N GLY A 9 6.30 -1.75 8.06
CA GLY A 9 7.11 -0.57 7.81
C GLY A 9 6.57 0.28 6.65
N THR A 10 7.44 1.08 6.05
CA THR A 10 7.11 1.92 4.89
C THR A 10 6.98 1.07 3.63
N ILE A 11 5.95 1.33 2.84
CA ILE A 11 5.66 0.64 1.58
C ILE A 11 6.16 1.51 0.43
N HIS A 12 6.93 0.96 -0.50
CA HIS A 12 7.40 1.69 -1.69
C HIS A 12 6.78 1.09 -2.95
N PHE A 13 5.99 1.90 -3.67
CA PHE A 13 5.40 1.48 -4.93
C PHE A 13 6.33 1.74 -6.12
N VAL A 14 6.63 0.68 -6.88
CA VAL A 14 7.27 0.81 -8.20
C VAL A 14 6.15 0.87 -9.25
N ALA A 15 6.22 1.85 -10.16
CA ALA A 15 5.24 2.08 -11.22
C ALA A 15 3.81 2.42 -10.72
N ILE A 16 3.69 3.40 -9.81
CA ILE A 16 2.42 3.87 -9.25
C ILE A 16 1.47 4.52 -10.28
N GLY A 17 1.94 4.88 -11.47
CA GLY A 17 1.17 5.67 -12.45
C GLY A 17 -0.10 5.01 -13.01
N GLY A 18 -0.36 3.73 -12.74
CA GLY A 18 -1.59 3.04 -13.16
C GLY A 18 -2.72 3.17 -12.14
N ILE A 19 -3.97 3.31 -12.62
CA ILE A 19 -5.16 3.49 -11.77
C ILE A 19 -5.32 2.44 -10.67
N GLY A 20 -4.93 1.18 -10.92
CA GLY A 20 -5.03 0.11 -9.94
C GLY A 20 -4.03 0.25 -8.80
N MET A 21 -2.80 0.66 -9.12
CA MET A 21 -1.74 0.84 -8.11
C MET A 21 -2.02 2.09 -7.28
N SER A 22 -2.50 3.18 -7.89
CA SER A 22 -2.93 4.37 -7.18
C SER A 22 -4.10 4.09 -6.21
N GLY A 23 -5.09 3.29 -6.63
CA GLY A 23 -6.21 2.93 -5.77
C GLY A 23 -5.78 2.09 -4.55
N ILE A 24 -4.82 1.18 -4.72
CA ILE A 24 -4.25 0.43 -3.59
C ILE A 24 -3.50 1.36 -2.64
N ALA A 25 -2.70 2.30 -3.16
CA ALA A 25 -1.99 3.28 -2.35
C ALA A 25 -2.95 4.18 -1.56
N GLU A 26 -4.05 4.62 -2.17
CA GLU A 26 -5.08 5.42 -1.49
C GLU A 26 -5.72 4.67 -0.32
N ILE A 27 -6.07 3.39 -0.52
CA ILE A 27 -6.64 2.56 0.55
C ILE A 27 -5.64 2.40 1.71
N LEU A 28 -4.37 2.11 1.40
CA LEU A 28 -3.35 1.95 2.42
C LEU A 28 -3.08 3.24 3.19
N HIS A 29 -3.06 4.39 2.50
CA HIS A 29 -2.98 5.70 3.13
C HIS A 29 -4.15 5.94 4.09
N ASN A 30 -5.38 5.63 3.66
CA ASN A 30 -6.59 5.75 4.48
C ASN A 30 -6.59 4.82 5.70
N LEU A 31 -5.90 3.69 5.61
CA LEU A 31 -5.68 2.75 6.73
C LEU A 31 -4.53 3.17 7.66
N GLY A 32 -3.86 4.30 7.40
CA GLY A 32 -2.79 4.85 8.22
C GLY A 32 -1.40 4.28 7.91
N TYR A 33 -1.24 3.56 6.80
CA TYR A 33 0.08 3.11 6.35
C TYR A 33 0.83 4.24 5.66
N GLN A 34 2.16 4.22 5.83
CA GLN A 34 3.07 5.09 5.10
C GLN A 34 3.42 4.42 3.77
N VAL A 35 2.96 5.03 2.68
CA VAL A 35 3.07 4.60 1.28
C VAL A 35 3.67 5.70 0.42
#